data_AF-A0A941W196-F1
#
_entry.id   AF-A0A941W196-F1
#
_cell.length_a   1.000
_cell.length_b   1.000
_cell.length_c   1.000
_cell.angle_alpha   90.00
_cell.angle_beta   90.00
_cell.angle_gamma   90.00
#
_symmetry.space_group_name_H-M   'P 1'
#
loop_
_entity.id
_entity.type
_entity.pdbx_description
1 polymer ?
#
loop_
_entity_poly.entity_id
_entity_poly.type
_entity_poly.pdbx_seq_one_letter_code
_entity_poly.pdbx_strand_id
1 'polypeptide(L)'
;MKRHSGVYMILIVLTLFIQQIISGCATTVTKEELIREAPLKEEVVKEAAGPDDQKLYEGKCSPCHVLPDIGAYGYTADQWVKTIDGMHNPADYSAFVSEEEDAKIKAYLKSKSQ
;
A
#
# COMPACT_ATOMS: atom_id res chain seq x y z
N MET A 1 34.84 33.42 21.68
CA MET A 1 34.53 32.08 21.12
C MET A 1 33.87 31.16 22.15
N LYS A 2 32.74 31.55 22.77
CA LYS A 2 32.12 30.75 23.86
C LYS A 2 30.62 30.48 23.72
N ARG A 3 29.99 31.05 22.66
CA ARG A 3 28.56 30.85 22.35
C ARG A 3 28.32 29.66 21.42
N HIS A 4 29.26 29.35 20.52
CA HIS A 4 29.16 28.19 19.63
C HIS A 4 29.31 26.86 20.39
N SER A 5 30.15 26.81 21.42
CA SER A 5 30.39 25.59 22.21
C SER A 5 29.13 25.07 22.92
N GLY A 6 28.26 25.96 23.39
CA GLY A 6 27.00 25.57 24.03
C GLY A 6 26.02 24.98 23.01
N VAL A 7 25.91 25.62 21.85
CA VAL A 7 25.05 25.14 20.74
C VAL A 7 25.51 23.76 20.26
N TYR A 8 26.81 23.55 20.08
CA TYR A 8 27.33 22.25 19.67
C TYR A 8 27.07 21.16 20.72
N MET A 9 27.23 21.46 22.02
CA MET A 9 26.90 20.49 23.07
C MET A 9 25.41 20.13 23.09
N ILE A 10 24.53 21.12 22.90
CA ILE A 10 23.07 20.90 22.82
C ILE A 10 22.72 20.02 21.61
N LEU A 11 23.31 20.30 20.44
CA LEU A 11 23.10 19.51 19.23
C LEU A 11 23.57 18.07 19.39
N ILE A 12 24.72 17.85 20.01
CA ILE A 12 25.26 16.49 20.25
C ILE A 12 24.33 15.69 21.16
N VAL A 13 23.87 16.28 22.27
CA VAL A 13 22.95 15.60 23.19
C VAL A 13 21.62 15.27 22.51
N LEU A 14 21.09 16.20 21.69
CA LEU A 14 19.86 15.98 20.91
C LEU A 14 20.01 14.80 19.93
N THR A 15 21.14 14.72 19.23
CA THR A 15 21.40 13.61 18.28
C THR A 15 21.52 12.26 18.97
N LEU A 16 22.15 12.20 20.15
CA LEU A 16 22.26 10.97 20.93
C LEU A 16 20.90 10.52 21.47
N PHE A 17 20.03 11.46 21.87
CA PHE A 17 18.69 11.17 22.35
C PHE A 17 17.80 10.57 21.25
N ILE A 18 17.87 11.12 20.03
CA ILE A 18 17.13 10.60 18.87
C ILE A 18 17.57 9.16 18.53
N GLN A 19 18.85 8.83 18.67
CA GLN A 19 19.36 7.47 18.44
C GLN A 19 18.81 6.45 19.45
N GLN A 20 18.54 6.85 20.69
CA GLN A 20 17.89 5.97 21.69
C GLN A 20 16.43 5.67 21.35
N ILE A 21 15.74 6.60 20.66
CA ILE A 21 14.34 6.42 20.23
C ILE A 21 14.26 5.42 19.07
N ILE A 22 15.23 5.41 18.16
CA ILE A 22 15.26 4.48 17.01
C ILE A 22 15.62 3.06 17.44
N SER A 23 16.48 2.89 18.45
CA SER A 23 16.87 1.58 18.98
C SER A 23 15.83 0.95 19.93
N GLY A 24 14.78 1.68 20.31
CA GLY A 24 13.70 1.22 21.17
C GLY A 24 12.47 0.81 20.37
N CYS A 25 12.15 -0.48 20.40
CA CYS A 25 10.90 -1.17 20.05
C CYS A 25 9.79 -0.37 19.31
N ALA A 26 9.42 -0.88 18.14
CA ALA A 26 8.27 -0.47 17.36
C ALA A 26 6.94 -0.40 18.16
N THR A 27 6.23 0.73 18.10
CA THR A 27 4.76 0.84 18.15
C THR A 27 4.27 2.21 17.63
N THR A 28 3.52 2.17 16.53
CA THR A 28 2.37 2.99 16.10
C THR A 28 2.15 4.45 16.57
N VAL A 29 1.66 5.26 15.61
CA VAL A 29 0.68 6.38 15.68
C VAL A 29 1.20 7.73 15.13
N THR A 30 0.80 7.95 13.87
CA THR A 30 0.44 9.19 13.15
C THR A 30 0.76 10.58 13.75
N LYS A 31 1.33 11.45 12.90
CA LYS A 31 0.64 12.54 12.17
C LYS A 31 1.50 13.81 12.08
N GLU A 32 1.62 14.33 10.84
CA GLU A 32 2.09 15.68 10.45
C GLU A 32 3.58 15.96 10.73
N GLU A 33 4.44 16.46 9.85
CA GLU A 33 4.39 17.19 8.58
C GLU A 33 5.90 17.24 8.17
N LEU A 34 6.39 16.96 6.97
CA LEU A 34 6.45 17.88 5.82
C LEU A 34 7.83 17.66 5.14
N ILE A 35 7.82 17.22 3.88
CA ILE A 35 8.79 17.52 2.80
C ILE A 35 10.26 17.12 3.04
N ARG A 36 10.76 16.12 2.30
CA ARG A 36 11.66 16.30 1.13
C ARG A 36 12.09 14.96 0.52
N GLU A 37 11.83 14.81 -0.78
CA GLU A 37 12.68 14.14 -1.79
C GLU A 37 13.32 12.80 -1.40
N ALA A 38 12.56 11.72 -1.56
CA ALA A 38 13.14 10.44 -1.97
C ALA A 38 12.10 9.76 -2.87
N PRO A 39 12.46 9.22 -4.05
CA PRO A 39 11.59 8.27 -4.71
C PRO A 39 11.58 7.05 -3.79
N LEU A 40 10.60 7.02 -2.89
CA LEU A 40 10.25 5.82 -2.18
C LEU A 40 9.82 4.88 -3.30
N LYS A 41 10.76 4.06 -3.75
CA LYS A 41 10.44 2.76 -4.27
C LYS A 41 9.51 2.21 -3.21
N GLU A 42 8.22 2.28 -3.51
CA GLU A 42 7.24 1.38 -3.00
C GLU A 42 7.91 0.03 -3.21
N GLU A 43 8.55 -0.48 -2.16
CA GLU A 43 8.67 -1.90 -1.97
C GLU A 43 7.22 -2.34 -1.84
N VAL A 44 6.55 -2.39 -2.99
CA VAL A 44 5.53 -3.35 -3.32
C VAL A 44 6.20 -4.62 -2.86
N VAL A 45 5.82 -5.03 -1.66
CA VAL A 45 5.90 -6.41 -1.25
C VAL A 45 5.19 -7.11 -2.39
N LYS A 46 5.98 -7.55 -3.37
CA LYS A 46 5.56 -8.49 -4.40
C LYS A 46 5.38 -9.79 -3.65
N GLU A 47 4.35 -9.86 -2.81
CA GLU A 47 3.64 -11.11 -2.67
C GLU A 47 3.19 -11.41 -4.09
N ALA A 48 3.96 -12.26 -4.75
CA ALA A 48 3.63 -12.77 -6.05
C ALA A 48 2.26 -13.40 -5.88
N ALA A 49 1.27 -12.82 -6.57
CA ALA A 49 -0.09 -13.30 -6.56
C ALA A 49 -0.09 -14.83 -6.65
N GLY A 50 -0.49 -15.47 -5.56
CA GLY A 50 -0.45 -16.91 -5.45
C GLY A 50 -1.52 -17.55 -6.33
N PRO A 51 -1.50 -18.88 -6.50
CA PRO A 51 -2.63 -19.60 -7.10
C PRO A 51 -3.95 -19.35 -6.35
N ASP A 52 -3.88 -18.91 -5.10
CA ASP A 52 -5.05 -18.60 -4.27
C ASP A 52 -5.69 -17.25 -4.65
N ASP A 53 -4.91 -16.26 -5.08
CA ASP A 53 -5.43 -14.95 -5.48
C ASP A 53 -6.17 -15.00 -6.82
N GLN A 54 -5.69 -15.84 -7.75
CA GLN A 54 -6.40 -16.11 -9.00
C GLN A 54 -7.76 -16.77 -8.73
N LYS A 55 -7.81 -17.78 -7.86
CA LYS A 55 -9.07 -18.44 -7.49
C LYS A 55 -10.03 -17.49 -6.79
N LEU A 56 -9.51 -16.60 -5.95
CA LEU A 56 -10.32 -15.58 -5.29
C LEU A 56 -10.93 -14.64 -6.33
N TYR A 57 -10.13 -14.12 -7.26
CA TYR A 57 -10.61 -13.29 -8.36
C TYR A 57 -11.67 -13.99 -9.20
N GLU A 58 -11.39 -15.22 -9.64
CA GLU A 58 -12.33 -16.01 -10.43
C GLU A 58 -13.63 -16.28 -9.66
N GLY A 59 -13.54 -16.68 -8.40
CA GLY A 59 -14.68 -17.02 -7.56
C GLY A 59 -15.58 -15.83 -7.22
N LYS A 60 -14.99 -14.64 -6.98
CA LYS A 60 -15.76 -13.45 -6.60
C LYS A 60 -16.29 -12.67 -7.81
N CYS A 61 -15.56 -12.66 -8.93
CA CYS A 61 -15.89 -11.77 -10.04
C CYS A 61 -16.64 -12.46 -11.20
N SER A 62 -16.58 -13.79 -11.33
CA SER A 62 -17.30 -14.53 -12.39
C SER A 62 -18.83 -14.69 -12.24
N PRO A 63 -19.46 -14.57 -11.05
CA PRO A 63 -20.91 -14.81 -10.92
C PRO A 63 -21.81 -13.87 -11.72
N CYS A 64 -21.36 -12.64 -11.98
CA CYS A 64 -22.18 -11.62 -12.64
C CYS A 64 -21.90 -11.47 -14.13
N HIS A 65 -20.66 -11.74 -14.57
CA HIS A 65 -20.25 -11.63 -15.97
C HIS A 65 -18.98 -12.45 -16.24
N VAL A 66 -18.70 -12.67 -17.52
CA VAL A 66 -17.45 -13.29 -17.96
C VAL A 66 -16.26 -12.38 -17.61
N LEU A 67 -15.16 -12.99 -17.17
CA LEU A 67 -13.95 -12.24 -16.81
C LEU A 67 -13.14 -11.88 -18.06
N PRO A 68 -12.63 -10.65 -18.15
CA PRO A 68 -11.77 -10.24 -19.25
C PRO A 68 -10.41 -10.95 -19.18
N ASP A 69 -9.76 -11.10 -20.33
CA ASP A 69 -8.33 -11.42 -20.36
C ASP A 69 -7.54 -10.20 -19.90
N ILE A 70 -7.06 -10.24 -18.66
CA ILE A 70 -6.38 -9.12 -17.99
C ILE A 70 -5.16 -8.65 -18.79
N GLY A 71 -4.41 -9.57 -19.42
CA GLY A 71 -3.20 -9.25 -20.17
C GLY A 71 -3.48 -8.66 -21.55
N ALA A 72 -4.59 -9.05 -22.17
CA ALA A 72 -5.02 -8.55 -23.48
C ALA A 72 -5.86 -7.26 -23.42
N TYR A 73 -6.48 -6.97 -22.27
CA TYR A 73 -7.40 -5.84 -22.14
C TYR A 73 -6.72 -4.46 -22.22
N GLY A 74 -5.41 -4.40 -21.94
CA GLY A 74 -4.60 -3.17 -22.06
C GLY A 74 -4.84 -2.14 -20.95
N TYR A 75 -5.47 -2.53 -19.85
CA TYR A 75 -5.68 -1.67 -18.69
C TYR A 75 -4.43 -1.57 -17.83
N THR A 76 -4.13 -0.36 -17.38
CA THR A 76 -3.12 -0.11 -16.35
C THR A 76 -3.60 -0.61 -14.98
N ALA A 77 -2.66 -0.77 -14.06
CA ALA A 77 -2.91 -1.09 -12.65
C ALA A 77 -4.03 -0.22 -12.03
N ASP A 78 -3.98 1.10 -12.25
CA ASP A 78 -4.96 2.04 -11.68
C ASP A 78 -6.34 1.93 -12.34
N GLN A 79 -6.39 1.61 -13.63
CA GLN A 79 -7.66 1.41 -14.33
C GLN A 79 -8.38 0.17 -13.80
N TRP A 80 -7.65 -0.90 -13.46
CA TRP A 80 -8.24 -2.06 -12.81
C TRP A 80 -8.81 -1.74 -11.44
N VAL A 81 -8.08 -0.98 -10.61
CA VAL A 81 -8.58 -0.55 -9.29
C VAL A 81 -9.89 0.21 -9.43
N LYS A 82 -9.92 1.23 -10.30
CA LYS A 82 -11.13 2.02 -10.55
C LYS A 82 -12.28 1.19 -11.10
N THR A 83 -11.98 0.17 -11.90
CA THR A 83 -13.00 -0.74 -12.43
C THR A 83 -13.62 -1.56 -11.31
N ILE A 84 -12.81 -2.13 -10.42
CA ILE A 84 -13.28 -2.84 -9.24
C ILE A 84 -14.13 -1.91 -8.37
N ASP A 85 -13.64 -0.71 -8.03
CA ASP A 85 -14.39 0.28 -7.24
C ASP A 85 -15.74 0.66 -7.89
N GLY A 86 -15.80 0.70 -9.23
CA GLY A 86 -17.02 1.00 -9.97
C GLY A 86 -18.00 -0.15 -10.09
N MET A 87 -17.55 -1.40 -9.90
CA MET A 87 -18.42 -2.59 -9.87
C MET A 87 -19.09 -2.76 -8.51
N HIS A 88 -18.61 -2.07 -7.47
CA HIS A 88 -19.19 -2.11 -6.14
C HIS A 88 -20.44 -1.24 -6.10
N ASN A 89 -21.63 -1.86 -6.03
CA ASN A 89 -22.75 -1.16 -5.41
C ASN A 89 -22.48 -1.13 -3.89
N PRO A 90 -22.29 0.03 -3.24
CA PRO A 90 -21.85 0.08 -1.84
C PRO A 90 -22.80 -0.61 -0.86
N ALA A 91 -24.09 -0.72 -1.21
CA ALA A 91 -25.11 -1.35 -0.37
C ALA A 91 -25.01 -2.88 -0.35
N ASP A 92 -24.49 -3.50 -1.41
CA ASP A 92 -24.57 -4.94 -1.62
C ASP A 92 -23.18 -5.59 -1.65
N TYR A 93 -22.16 -4.87 -2.13
CA TYR A 93 -20.85 -5.45 -2.42
C TYR A 93 -20.13 -6.00 -1.18
N SER A 94 -20.22 -5.31 -0.04
CA SER A 94 -19.61 -5.76 1.23
C SER A 94 -20.22 -7.04 1.79
N ALA A 95 -21.42 -7.43 1.33
CA ALA A 95 -22.02 -8.73 1.66
C ALA A 95 -21.40 -9.90 0.87
N PHE A 96 -20.76 -9.62 -0.27
CA PHE A 96 -20.19 -10.63 -1.17
C PHE A 96 -18.67 -10.66 -1.16
N VAL A 97 -18.03 -9.51 -0.94
CA VAL A 97 -16.57 -9.37 -0.93
C VAL A 97 -16.17 -8.54 0.27
N SER A 98 -15.31 -9.10 1.13
CA SER A 98 -14.76 -8.37 2.27
C SER A 98 -13.71 -7.33 1.81
N GLU A 99 -13.39 -6.37 2.67
CA GLU A 99 -12.32 -5.38 2.37
C GLU A 99 -10.96 -6.05 2.11
N GLU A 100 -10.67 -7.16 2.80
CA GLU A 100 -9.44 -7.93 2.59
C GLU A 100 -9.45 -8.63 1.22
N GLU A 101 -10.56 -9.27 0.87
CA GLU A 101 -10.72 -9.93 -0.43
C GLU A 101 -10.64 -8.91 -1.58
N ASP A 102 -11.23 -7.73 -1.39
CA ASP A 102 -11.18 -6.63 -2.35
C ASP A 102 -9.74 -6.13 -2.56
N ALA A 103 -8.99 -5.93 -1.48
CA ALA A 103 -7.58 -5.55 -1.56
C ALA A 103 -6.74 -6.61 -2.29
N LYS A 104 -6.98 -7.90 -2.03
CA LYS A 104 -6.31 -9.01 -2.71
C LYS A 104 -6.65 -9.08 -4.20
N ILE A 105 -7.92 -8.90 -4.56
CA ILE A 105 -8.37 -8.85 -5.97
C ILE A 105 -7.70 -7.68 -6.70
N LYS A 106 -7.65 -6.49 -6.09
CA LYS A 106 -6.95 -5.33 -6.66
C LYS A 106 -5.47 -5.61 -6.83
N ALA A 107 -4.80 -6.18 -5.82
CA ALA A 107 -3.38 -6.54 -5.90
C ALA A 107 -3.10 -7.57 -7.00
N TYR A 108 -3.97 -8.59 -7.14
CA TYR A 108 -3.91 -9.57 -8.21
C TYR A 108 -3.94 -8.91 -9.57
N LEU A 109 -4.94 -8.05 -9.85
CA LEU A 109 -5.08 -7.36 -11.13
C LEU A 109 -3.89 -6.45 -11.43
N LYS A 110 -3.38 -5.71 -10.44
CA LYS A 110 -2.16 -4.89 -10.57
C LYS A 110 -0.94 -5.74 -10.94
N SER A 111 -0.81 -6.94 -10.38
CA SER A 111 0.32 -7.83 -10.67
C SER A 111 0.29 -8.40 -12.10
N LYS A 112 -0.88 -8.36 -12.75
CA LYS A 112 -1.13 -8.89 -14.10
C LYS A 112 -1.26 -7.81 -15.18
N SER A 113 -1.38 -6.53 -14.79
CA SER A 113 -1.43 -5.41 -15.73
C SER A 113 -0.07 -5.07 -16.33
N GLN A 114 -0.08 -4.45 -17.52
CA GLN A 114 1.10 -3.96 -18.23
C GLN A 114 1.63 -2.63 -17.67
#